data_AF-A0A8T8LKZ0-F1
#
_entry.id   AF-A0A8T8LKZ0-F1
#
_cell.length_a   1.000
_cell.length_b   1.000
_cell.length_c   1.000
_cell.angle_alpha   90.00
_cell.angle_beta   90.00
_cell.angle_gamma   90.00
#
_symmetry.space_group_name_H-M   'P 1'
#
loop_
_entity.id
_entity.type
_entity.pdbx_description
1 polymer ?
#
loop_
_entity_poly.entity_id
_entity_poly.type
_entity_poly.pdbx_seq_one_letter_code
_entity_poly.pdbx_strand_id
1 'polypeptide(L)' 'MALLAWFEALSFQAQLILVAVVCDPIGFAAGYLLAPEFGVEPILGGAYGLVVASLPLSLLVLREAGRR' A
#
# COMPACT_ATOMS: atom_id res chain seq x y z
N MET A 1 7.45 -14.88 -11.85
CA MET A 1 6.22 -15.37 -12.52
C MET A 1 5.32 -16.19 -11.60
N ALA A 2 5.83 -17.19 -10.87
CA ALA A 2 4.99 -18.00 -9.95
C ALA A 2 4.28 -17.18 -8.85
N LEU A 3 4.97 -16.20 -8.25
CA LEU A 3 4.39 -15.35 -7.20
C LEU A 3 3.23 -14.48 -7.70
N LEU A 4 3.38 -13.87 -8.88
CA LEU A 4 2.32 -13.07 -9.50
C LEU A 4 1.12 -13.95 -9.87
N ALA A 5 1.36 -15.12 -10.47
CA ALA A 5 0.29 -16.06 -10.80
C ALA A 5 -0.46 -16.56 -9.56
N TRP A 6 0.25 -16.81 -8.46
CA TRP A 6 -0.35 -17.17 -7.17
C TRP A 6 -1.20 -16.03 -6.61
N PHE A 7 -0.70 -14.79 -6.65
CA PHE A 7 -1.43 -13.62 -6.19
C PHE A 7 -2.72 -13.39 -6.97
N GLU A 8 -2.66 -13.50 -8.30
CA GLU A 8 -3.82 -13.38 -9.20
C GLU A 8 -4.87 -14.48 -8.98
N ALA A 9 -4.47 -15.64 -8.45
CA ALA A 9 -5.38 -16.73 -8.12
C ALA A 9 -6.15 -16.51 -6.79
N LEU A 10 -5.75 -15.54 -5.97
CA LEU A 10 -6.46 -15.19 -4.74
C LEU A 10 -7.78 -14.47 -5.05
N SER A 11 -8.75 -14.56 -4.13
CA SER A 11 -9.96 -13.74 -4.21
C SER A 11 -9.58 -12.25 -4.14
N PHE A 12 -10.39 -11.39 -4.77
CA PHE A 12 -10.13 -9.95 -4.78
C PHE A 12 -10.00 -9.36 -3.37
N GLN A 13 -10.82 -9.81 -2.41
CA GLN A 13 -10.72 -9.40 -1.01
C GLN A 13 -9.38 -9.79 -0.38
N ALA A 14 -8.89 -11.01 -0.65
CA ALA A 14 -7.60 -11.48 -0.15
C ALA A 14 -6.44 -10.69 -0.79
N GLN A 15 -6.53 -10.33 -2.07
CA GLN A 15 -5.57 -9.46 -2.74
C GLN A 15 -5.50 -8.07 -2.09
N LEU A 16 -6.66 -7.46 -1.78
CA LEU A 16 -6.72 -6.16 -1.09
C LEU A 16 -6.06 -6.22 0.30
N ILE A 17 -6.40 -7.24 1.09
CA ILE A 17 -5.83 -7.41 2.44
C ILE A 17 -4.31 -7.61 2.35
N LEU A 18 -3.83 -8.45 1.43
CA LEU A 18 -2.40 -8.71 1.27
C LEU A 18 -1.65 -7.42 0.91
N VAL A 19 -2.17 -6.64 -0.04
CA VAL A 19 -1.56 -5.36 -0.44
C VAL A 19 -1.55 -4.38 0.73
N ALA A 20 -2.66 -4.21 1.46
CA ALA A 20 -2.71 -3.32 2.63
C ALA A 20 -1.71 -3.73 3.73
N VAL A 21 -1.68 -5.01 4.10
CA VAL A 21 -0.81 -5.53 5.17
C VAL A 21 0.68 -5.40 4.83
N VAL A 22 1.02 -5.37 3.54
CA VAL A 22 2.40 -5.16 3.10
C VAL A 22 2.72 -3.67 2.94
N CYS A 23 1.90 -2.94 2.18
CA CYS A 23 2.17 -1.56 1.82
C CYS A 23 2.01 -0.60 3.01
N ASP A 24 1.00 -0.77 3.86
CA ASP A 24 0.69 0.20 4.91
C ASP A 24 1.78 0.25 6.00
N PRO A 25 2.27 -0.88 6.55
CA PRO A 25 3.35 -0.83 7.52
C PRO A 25 4.64 -0.27 6.93
N ILE A 26 4.95 -0.61 5.67
CA ILE A 26 6.13 -0.09 4.97
C ILE A 26 5.99 1.42 4.75
N GLY A 27 4.83 1.87 4.27
CA GLY A 27 4.54 3.28 4.03
C GLY A 27 4.62 4.10 5.30
N PHE A 28 3.97 3.64 6.36
CA PHE A 28 4.02 4.29 7.66
C PHE A 28 5.45 4.34 8.20
N ALA A 29 6.17 3.22 8.21
CA ALA A 29 7.54 3.17 8.73
C ALA A 29 8.49 4.06 7.92
N ALA A 30 8.41 4.00 6.58
CA ALA A 30 9.22 4.86 5.72
C ALA A 30 8.90 6.34 5.95
N GLY A 31 7.62 6.71 5.98
CA GLY A 31 7.20 8.09 6.25
C GLY A 31 7.63 8.57 7.64
N TYR A 32 7.47 7.74 8.67
CA TYR A 32 7.85 8.05 10.04
C TYR A 32 9.36 8.29 10.19
N LEU A 33 10.17 7.47 9.52
CA LEU A 33 11.63 7.53 9.61
C LEU A 33 12.23 8.64 8.73
N LEU A 34 11.67 8.89 7.54
CA LEU A 34 12.21 9.86 6.57
C LEU A 34 11.71 11.29 6.80
N ALA A 35 10.48 11.48 7.28
CA ALA A 35 9.89 12.81 7.46
C ALA A 35 10.70 13.79 8.33
N PRO A 36 11.39 13.36 9.41
CA PRO A 36 12.22 14.25 10.21
C PRO A 36 13.36 14.91 9.42
N GLU A 37 13.87 14.26 8.36
CA GLU A 37 14.89 14.84 7.46
C GLU A 37 14.38 16.08 6.71
N PHE A 38 13.06 16.24 6.64
CA PHE A 38 12.37 17.36 5.99
C PHE A 38 11.73 18.34 7.00
N GLY A 39 12.02 18.21 8.30
CA GLY A 39 11.46 19.06 9.35
C GLY A 39 9.98 18.78 9.68
N VAL A 40 9.45 17.63 9.24
CA VAL A 40 8.08 17.19 9.51
C VAL A 40 8.07 16.27 10.73
N GLU A 41 7.06 16.40 11.60
CA GLU A 41 6.91 15.51 12.75
C GLU A 41 6.77 14.03 12.32
N PRO A 42 7.43 13.07 13.00
CA PRO A 42 7.42 11.66 12.61
C PRO A 42 6.01 11.07 12.42
N ILE A 43 5.07 11.43 13.30
CA ILE A 43 3.70 10.91 13.23
C ILE A 43 2.96 11.43 11.98
N LEU A 44 3.19 12.69 11.60
CA LEU A 44 2.66 13.27 10.37
C LEU A 44 3.33 12.64 9.15
N GLY A 45 4.64 12.39 9.22
CA GLY A 45 5.38 11.61 8.25
C GLY A 45 4.79 10.25 7.98
N GLY A 46 4.51 9.49 9.04
CA GLY A 46 3.85 8.19 8.95
C GLY A 46 2.46 8.27 8.33
N ALA A 47 1.67 9.30 8.68
CA ALA A 47 0.36 9.52 8.07
C ALA A 47 0.46 9.82 6.56
N TYR A 48 1.39 10.68 6.13
CA TYR A 48 1.65 10.91 4.71
C TYR A 48 2.15 9.65 4.00
N GLY A 49 2.99 8.86 4.66
CA GLY A 49 3.46 7.57 4.19
C GLY A 49 2.30 6.60 3.91
N LEU A 50 1.29 6.55 4.78
CA LEU A 50 0.07 5.75 4.56
C LEU A 50 -0.74 6.23 3.34
N VAL A 51 -0.88 7.55 3.16
CA VAL A 51 -1.57 8.10 1.97
C VAL A 51 -0.89 7.64 0.68
N VAL A 52 0.43 7.68 0.62
CA VAL A 52 1.19 7.20 -0.55
C VAL A 52 1.10 5.68 -0.68
N ALA A 53 1.20 4.93 0.42
CA ALA A 53 1.05 3.47 0.42
C ALA A 53 -0.35 2.98 0.03
N SER A 54 -1.35 3.86 0.00
CA SER A 54 -2.70 3.56 -0.49
C SER A 54 -2.77 3.45 -2.03
N LEU A 55 -1.75 3.93 -2.75
CA LEU A 55 -1.76 3.96 -4.22
C LEU A 55 -1.83 2.57 -4.87
N PRO A 56 -1.03 1.55 -4.48
CA PRO A 56 -1.12 0.21 -5.05
C PRO A 56 -2.49 -0.43 -4.85
N LEU A 57 -3.10 -0.23 -3.68
CA LEU A 57 -4.44 -0.71 -3.36
C LEU A 57 -5.50 -0.01 -4.23
N SER A 58 -5.36 1.31 -4.42
CA SER A 58 -6.24 2.09 -5.29
C SER A 58 -6.15 1.64 -6.75
N LEU A 59 -4.96 1.33 -7.24
CA LEU A 59 -4.75 0.77 -8.59
C LEU A 59 -5.38 -0.62 -8.74
N LEU A 60 -5.28 -1.46 -7.70
CA LEU A 60 -5.90 -2.78 -7.68
C LEU A 60 -7.43 -2.68 -7.76
N VAL A 61 -8.03 -1.75 -7.00
CA VAL A 61 -9.47 -1.47 -7.08
C VAL A 61 -9.87 -0.95 -8.46
N LEU A 62 -9.12 0.00 -9.02
CA LEU A 62 -9.40 0.53 -10.35
C LEU A 62 -9.34 -0.56 -11.43
N ARG A 63 -8.36 -1.46 -11.35
CA ARG A 63 -8.23 -2.60 -12.25
C ARG A 63 -9.43 -3.53 -12.17
N GLU A 64 -9.90 -3.86 -10.96
CA GLU A 64 -11.09 -4.69 -10.79
C GLU A 64 -12.36 -4.01 -11.29
N ALA A 65 -12.50 -2.70 -11.06
CA ALA A 65 -13.62 -1.93 -11.58
C ALA A 65 -13.67 -1.94 -13.11
N GLY A 66 -12.53 -1.90 -13.79
CA GLY A 66 -12.45 -2.00 -15.26
C GLY A 66 -12.63 -3.40 -15.84
N ARG A 67 -12.69 -4.45 -15.01
CA ARG A 67 -12.93 -5.85 -15.44
C ARG A 67 -14.42 -6.22 -15.40
N ARG A 68 -15.26 -5.39 -14.78
CA ARG A 68 -16.72 -5.54 -14.71
C ARG A 68 -17.40 -4.74 -15.81
#